data_AF-A0A954XJZ5-F1
#
_entry.id   AF-A0A954XJZ5-F1
#
_cell.length_a   1.000
_cell.length_b   1.000
_cell.length_c   1.000
_cell.angle_alpha   90.00
_cell.angle_beta   90.00
_cell.angle_gamma   90.00
#
_symmetry.space_group_name_H-M   'P 1'
#
loop_
_entity.id
_entity.type
_entity.pdbx_description
1 polymer ?
#
loop_
_entity_poly.entity_id
_entity_poly.type
_entity_poly.pdbx_seq_one_letter_code
_entity_poly.pdbx_strand_id
1 'polypeptide(L)'
;MIRFSDPKHCPWWTILATVAAAIVVLRLEGQPWFCECNQLRVLIGDAYSSHTSQHLLDPYSLTHVQHGLVLFFLVGSLAHDWRWPWQLWLAIAIEAAWEIFENTPFVIDRYRTTTAALGYNGDSVLNSVGDILACTLGVLVARRLGWRKTCALFFTIELVLLVTIRDSLLLNVVMLLVPNEALIEWQQG
;
A
#
# COMPACT_ATOMS: atom_id res chain seq x y z
N MET A 1 21.81 -0.70 34.40
CA MET A 1 21.55 -1.77 33.42
C MET A 1 20.15 -1.57 32.89
N ILE A 2 20.01 -0.86 31.77
CA ILE A 2 18.71 -0.56 31.15
C ILE A 2 18.23 -1.87 30.51
N ARG A 3 17.10 -2.42 31.00
CA ARG A 3 16.50 -3.64 30.47
C ARG A 3 15.69 -3.30 29.21
N PHE A 4 16.02 -3.91 28.08
CA PHE A 4 15.31 -3.81 26.79
C PHE A 4 13.88 -4.40 26.80
N SER A 5 13.32 -4.71 27.98
CA SER A 5 12.19 -5.62 28.16
C SER A 5 11.14 -5.08 29.14
N ASP A 6 10.84 -3.79 29.08
CA ASP A 6 9.63 -3.22 29.69
C ASP A 6 8.52 -3.12 28.61
N PRO A 7 7.39 -3.83 28.73
CA PRO A 7 6.32 -3.88 27.72
C PRO A 7 5.61 -2.54 27.46
N LYS A 8 5.94 -1.49 28.22
CA LYS A 8 5.52 -0.11 27.96
C LYS A 8 6.42 0.68 26.97
N HIS A 9 7.52 0.08 26.45
CA HIS A 9 8.69 0.88 26.01
C HIS A 9 9.30 0.72 24.60
N CYS A 10 8.74 0.01 23.60
CA CYS A 10 9.23 0.30 22.23
C CYS A 10 8.30 -0.07 21.06
N PRO A 11 7.26 0.75 20.78
CA PRO A 11 6.45 0.60 19.56
C PRO A 11 7.31 0.59 18.28
N TRP A 12 8.47 1.24 18.29
CA TRP A 12 9.39 1.27 17.15
C TRP A 12 10.03 -0.09 16.85
N TRP A 13 10.42 -0.86 17.87
CA TRP A 13 10.92 -2.23 17.66
C TRP A 13 9.82 -3.14 17.13
N THR A 14 8.58 -2.96 17.60
CA THR A 14 7.44 -3.73 17.09
C THR A 14 7.13 -3.37 15.64
N ILE A 15 7.18 -2.10 15.25
CA ILE A 15 7.05 -1.67 13.85
C ILE A 15 8.13 -2.33 12.98
N LEU A 16 9.40 -2.26 13.41
CA LEU A 16 10.49 -2.89 12.67
C LEU A 16 10.31 -4.40 12.55
N ALA A 17 9.86 -5.07 13.61
CA ALA A 17 9.57 -6.50 13.58
C ALA A 17 8.40 -6.84 12.64
N THR A 18 7.34 -6.01 12.59
CA THR A 18 6.21 -6.19 11.69
C THR A 18 6.65 -6.07 10.22
N VAL A 19 7.41 -5.04 9.87
CA VAL A 19 7.94 -4.88 8.50
C VAL A 19 8.89 -6.01 8.14
N ALA A 20 9.77 -6.41 9.06
CA ALA A 20 10.66 -7.56 8.85
C ALA A 20 9.90 -8.87 8.64
N ALA A 21 8.80 -9.09 9.39
CA ALA A 21 7.95 -10.25 9.20
C ALA A 21 7.28 -10.24 7.83
N ALA A 22 6.75 -9.10 7.37
CA ALA A 22 6.16 -8.96 6.04
C ALA A 22 7.18 -9.28 4.93
N ILE A 23 8.39 -8.74 5.03
CA ILE A 23 9.50 -9.06 4.11
C ILE A 23 9.75 -10.57 4.07
N VAL A 24 9.81 -11.24 5.22
CA VAL A 24 10.05 -12.69 5.26
C VAL A 24 8.89 -13.45 4.61
N VAL A 25 7.64 -13.08 4.90
CA VAL A 25 6.45 -13.74 4.33
C VAL A 25 6.42 -13.58 2.81
N LEU A 26 6.57 -12.36 2.29
CA LEU A 26 6.60 -12.09 0.85
C LEU A 26 7.72 -12.89 0.15
N ARG A 27 8.88 -13.03 0.80
CA ARG A 27 9.97 -13.87 0.30
C ARG A 27 9.64 -15.36 0.29
N LEU A 28 8.85 -15.83 1.25
CA LEU A 28 8.37 -17.22 1.30
C LEU A 28 7.27 -17.48 0.25
N GLU A 29 6.48 -16.46 -0.09
CA GLU A 29 5.50 -16.51 -1.19
C GLU A 29 6.16 -16.47 -2.57
N GLY A 30 7.46 -16.18 -2.64
CA GLY A 30 8.27 -16.22 -3.86
C GLY A 30 8.53 -14.86 -4.49
N GLN A 31 8.02 -13.76 -3.91
CA GLN A 31 8.14 -12.42 -4.48
C GLN A 31 9.59 -11.95 -4.57
N PRO A 32 10.07 -11.45 -5.73
CA PRO A 32 11.47 -11.10 -5.94
C PRO A 32 11.92 -9.96 -5.01
N TRP A 33 13.21 -9.88 -4.70
CA TRP A 33 13.72 -8.81 -3.82
C TRP A 33 13.54 -7.41 -4.42
N PHE A 34 13.74 -7.30 -5.73
CA PHE A 34 13.60 -6.10 -6.55
C PHE A 34 13.38 -6.58 -7.99
N CYS A 35 13.12 -5.65 -8.92
CA CYS A 35 12.93 -5.96 -10.34
C CYS A 35 13.90 -7.01 -10.89
N GLU A 36 13.37 -8.07 -11.48
CA GLU A 36 14.16 -9.13 -12.14
C GLU A 36 14.99 -8.61 -13.33
N CYS A 37 14.66 -7.41 -13.81
CA CYS A 37 15.44 -6.67 -14.81
C CYS A 37 16.82 -6.21 -14.32
N ASN A 38 17.17 -6.45 -13.05
CA ASN A 38 18.43 -6.07 -12.41
C ASN A 38 18.73 -4.56 -12.47
N GLN A 39 17.67 -3.75 -12.55
CA GLN A 39 17.74 -2.30 -12.45
C GLN A 39 17.01 -1.86 -11.20
N LEU A 40 17.62 -0.92 -10.45
CA LEU A 40 16.99 -0.27 -9.33
C LEU A 40 16.58 1.14 -9.76
N ARG A 41 15.28 1.44 -9.71
CA ARG A 41 14.76 2.79 -9.88
C ARG A 41 14.00 3.20 -8.63
N VAL A 42 14.02 4.50 -8.34
CA VAL A 42 13.29 5.05 -7.19
C VAL A 42 11.81 5.23 -7.52
N LEU A 43 11.49 5.63 -8.76
CA LEU A 43 10.13 5.90 -9.20
C LEU A 43 9.95 5.39 -10.63
N ILE A 44 8.83 4.72 -10.86
CA ILE A 44 8.28 4.43 -12.18
C ILE A 44 7.06 5.32 -12.41
N GLY A 45 6.94 5.91 -13.60
CA GLY A 45 5.80 6.77 -13.95
C GLY A 45 4.77 6.08 -14.84
N ASP A 46 5.13 4.97 -15.48
CA ASP A 46 4.27 4.23 -16.39
C ASP A 46 3.54 3.12 -15.64
N ALA A 47 2.22 3.30 -15.45
CA ALA A 47 1.37 2.35 -14.73
C ALA A 47 1.20 1.02 -15.48
N TYR A 48 1.34 1.01 -16.81
CA TYR A 48 1.04 -0.15 -17.65
C TYR A 48 2.31 -0.83 -18.16
N SER A 49 3.34 -0.89 -17.31
CA SER A 49 4.63 -1.49 -17.64
C SER A 49 4.92 -2.71 -16.76
N SER A 50 5.78 -3.61 -17.25
CA SER A 50 6.31 -4.70 -16.42
C SER A 50 7.24 -4.22 -15.29
N HIS A 51 7.47 -2.91 -15.19
CA HIS A 51 8.21 -2.29 -14.08
C HIS A 51 7.29 -1.80 -12.96
N THR A 52 5.99 -1.62 -13.20
CA THR A 52 5.03 -1.33 -12.14
C THR A 52 5.08 -2.44 -11.09
N SER A 53 5.00 -2.10 -9.81
CA SER A 53 5.14 -3.00 -8.69
C SER A 53 6.54 -3.61 -8.47
N GLN A 54 7.55 -3.23 -9.26
CA GLN A 54 8.89 -3.85 -9.19
C GLN A 54 9.99 -2.95 -8.62
N HIS A 55 9.67 -1.68 -8.36
CA HIS A 55 10.62 -0.66 -7.90
C HIS A 55 10.09 0.04 -6.65
N LEU A 56 10.88 0.93 -6.05
CA LEU A 56 10.52 1.50 -4.74
C LEU A 56 9.19 2.27 -4.74
N LEU A 57 8.90 3.02 -5.80
CA LEU A 57 7.65 3.76 -5.96
C LEU A 57 7.15 3.64 -7.40
N ASP A 58 5.85 3.69 -7.55
CA ASP A 58 5.16 3.77 -8.83
C ASP A 58 3.87 4.60 -8.69
N PRO A 59 3.00 4.68 -9.72
CA PRO A 59 1.75 5.43 -9.59
C PRO A 59 0.81 4.89 -8.50
N TYR A 60 0.82 3.58 -8.23
CA TYR A 60 0.00 2.94 -7.20
C TYR A 60 0.50 3.21 -5.79
N SER A 61 1.76 3.61 -5.57
CA SER A 61 2.18 4.12 -4.25
C SER A 61 1.32 5.29 -3.74
N LEU A 62 0.62 6.03 -4.62
CA LEU A 62 -0.37 7.03 -4.21
C LEU A 62 -1.64 6.42 -3.60
N THR A 63 -2.05 5.21 -4.02
CA THR A 63 -3.17 4.48 -3.39
C THR A 63 -2.80 4.01 -1.98
N HIS A 64 -1.54 3.64 -1.75
CA HIS A 64 -1.04 3.33 -0.40
C HIS A 64 -0.95 4.57 0.48
N VAL A 65 -0.60 5.76 -0.08
CA VAL A 65 -0.80 7.03 0.67
C VAL A 65 -2.25 7.18 1.10
N GLN A 66 -3.21 6.87 0.22
CA GLN A 66 -4.64 6.92 0.55
C GLN A 66 -5.05 5.88 1.60
N HIS A 67 -4.49 4.67 1.60
CA HIS A 67 -4.65 3.71 2.72
C HIS A 67 -4.25 4.37 4.03
N GLY A 68 -3.09 5.03 4.08
CA GLY A 68 -2.63 5.76 5.25
C GLY A 68 -3.57 6.87 5.70
N LEU A 69 -4.15 7.62 4.75
CA LEU A 69 -5.15 8.66 5.05
C LEU A 69 -6.39 8.07 5.73
N VAL A 70 -6.90 6.94 5.22
CA VAL A 70 -8.08 6.24 5.74
C VAL A 70 -7.77 5.58 7.09
N LEU A 71 -6.67 4.83 7.16
CA LEU A 71 -6.24 4.10 8.36
C LEU A 71 -5.98 5.02 9.54
N PHE A 72 -5.49 6.25 9.32
CA PHE A 72 -5.35 7.22 10.41
C PHE A 72 -6.67 7.46 11.15
N PHE A 73 -7.77 7.70 10.42
CA PHE A 73 -9.08 7.94 11.05
C PHE A 73 -9.71 6.66 11.57
N LEU A 74 -9.58 5.55 10.83
CA LEU A 74 -10.13 4.26 11.24
C LEU A 74 -9.48 3.77 12.54
N VAL A 75 -8.15 3.68 12.56
CA VAL A 75 -7.39 3.26 13.73
C VAL A 75 -7.52 4.27 14.88
N GLY A 76 -7.47 5.57 14.59
CA GLY A 76 -7.68 6.60 15.60
C GLY A 76 -9.04 6.52 16.29
N SER A 77 -10.06 6.02 15.58
CA SER A 77 -11.41 5.81 16.14
C SER A 77 -11.51 4.49 16.92
N LEU A 78 -11.00 3.39 16.35
CA LEU A 78 -11.08 2.05 16.96
C LEU A 78 -10.15 1.88 18.17
N ALA A 79 -8.96 2.47 18.11
CA ALA A 79 -7.92 2.39 19.12
C ALA A 79 -7.66 3.76 19.78
N HIS A 80 -8.72 4.54 20.02
CA HIS A 80 -8.64 5.91 20.55
C HIS A 80 -7.91 6.00 21.91
N ASP A 81 -8.00 4.97 22.74
CA ASP A 81 -7.31 4.88 24.04
C ASP A 81 -5.81 4.55 23.92
N TRP A 82 -5.34 4.14 22.75
CA TRP A 82 -3.95 3.75 22.54
C TRP A 82 -3.07 4.98 22.38
N ARG A 83 -1.83 4.89 22.87
CA ARG A 83 -0.83 5.93 22.61
C ARG A 83 -0.57 6.01 21.10
N TRP A 84 -0.36 7.23 20.59
CA TRP A 84 -0.11 7.49 19.18
C TRP A 84 0.85 6.49 18.48
N PRO A 85 2.04 6.14 19.03
CA PRO A 85 2.93 5.19 18.36
C PRO A 85 2.32 3.79 18.16
N TRP A 86 1.41 3.36 19.03
CA TRP A 86 0.70 2.09 18.89
C TRP A 86 -0.44 2.17 17.87
N GLN A 87 -1.10 3.32 17.74
CA GLN A 87 -2.04 3.57 16.63
C GLN A 87 -1.29 3.53 15.29
N LEU A 88 -0.10 4.16 15.22
CA LEU A 88 0.74 4.10 14.03
C LEU A 88 1.19 2.66 13.72
N TRP A 89 1.62 1.91 14.73
CA TRP A 89 1.96 0.50 14.55
C TRP A 89 0.78 -0.31 13.99
N LEU A 90 -0.43 -0.12 14.52
CA LEU A 90 -1.60 -0.85 14.04
C LEU A 90 -1.94 -0.51 12.58
N ALA A 91 -1.82 0.76 12.18
CA ALA A 91 -1.99 1.14 10.77
C ALA A 91 -0.94 0.45 9.87
N ILE A 92 0.33 0.45 10.26
CA ILE A 92 1.40 -0.24 9.53
C ILE A 92 1.18 -1.75 9.50
N ALA A 93 0.66 -2.34 10.58
CA ALA A 93 0.37 -3.78 10.64
C ALA A 93 -0.79 -4.18 9.71
N ILE A 94 -1.81 -3.32 9.60
CA ILE A 94 -2.91 -3.53 8.63
C ILE A 94 -2.38 -3.41 7.20
N GLU A 95 -1.56 -2.41 6.91
CA GLU A 95 -0.94 -2.26 5.59
C GLU A 95 -0.04 -3.45 5.23
N ALA A 96 0.84 -3.85 6.14
CA ALA A 96 1.70 -5.01 5.94
C ALA A 96 0.91 -6.31 5.73
N ALA A 97 -0.24 -6.45 6.37
CA ALA A 97 -1.15 -7.58 6.13
C ALA A 97 -1.83 -7.49 4.76
N TRP A 98 -2.16 -6.27 4.31
CA TRP A 98 -2.65 -6.04 2.95
C TRP A 98 -1.60 -6.40 1.90
N GLU A 99 -0.36 -5.94 2.03
CA GLU A 99 0.75 -6.28 1.13
C GLU A 99 0.93 -7.80 0.96
N ILE A 100 0.92 -8.54 2.08
CA ILE A 100 0.97 -10.01 2.05
C ILE A 100 -0.24 -10.57 1.30
N PHE A 101 -1.45 -10.09 1.62
CA PHE A 101 -2.67 -10.61 1.00
C PHE A 101 -2.75 -10.30 -0.50
N GLU A 102 -2.36 -9.09 -0.90
CA GLU A 102 -2.29 -8.61 -2.27
C GLU A 102 -1.37 -9.47 -3.13
N ASN A 103 -0.28 -9.97 -2.53
CA ASN A 103 0.70 -10.82 -3.19
C ASN A 103 0.35 -12.32 -3.16
N THR A 104 -0.83 -12.69 -2.66
CA THR A 104 -1.32 -14.06 -2.77
C THR A 104 -1.78 -14.38 -4.19
N PRO A 105 -1.72 -15.66 -4.63
CA PRO A 105 -2.25 -16.07 -5.94
C PRO A 105 -3.70 -15.65 -6.16
N PHE A 106 -4.51 -15.64 -5.09
CA PHE A 106 -5.92 -15.24 -5.15
C PHE A 106 -6.11 -13.80 -5.65
N VAL A 107 -5.36 -12.84 -5.09
CA VAL A 107 -5.49 -11.43 -5.46
C VAL A 107 -4.77 -11.15 -6.78
N ILE A 108 -3.57 -11.71 -7.00
CA ILE A 108 -2.81 -11.57 -8.25
C ILE A 108 -3.65 -12.06 -9.45
N ASP A 109 -4.24 -13.26 -9.36
CA ASP A 109 -5.04 -13.80 -10.46
C ASP A 109 -6.32 -12.98 -10.67
N ARG A 110 -6.85 -12.35 -9.61
CA ARG A 110 -7.96 -11.42 -9.76
C ARG A 110 -7.52 -10.18 -10.51
N TYR A 111 -6.46 -9.50 -10.10
CA TYR A 111 -5.98 -8.32 -10.83
C TYR A 111 -5.67 -8.63 -12.30
N ARG A 112 -5.05 -9.77 -12.62
CA ARG A 112 -4.82 -10.20 -14.00
C ARG A 112 -6.08 -10.37 -14.84
N THR A 113 -7.17 -10.83 -14.22
CA THR A 113 -8.43 -11.12 -14.91
C THR A 113 -9.41 -9.96 -14.91
N THR A 114 -9.28 -9.03 -13.95
CA THR A 114 -10.27 -7.97 -13.72
C THR A 114 -9.72 -6.57 -13.89
N THR A 115 -8.43 -6.37 -14.14
CA THR A 115 -7.86 -5.04 -14.36
C THR A 115 -7.01 -5.01 -15.62
N ALA A 116 -6.69 -3.81 -16.09
CA ALA A 116 -5.79 -3.60 -17.22
C ALA A 116 -4.31 -3.94 -16.92
N ALA A 117 -4.01 -4.58 -15.78
CA ALA A 117 -2.68 -4.94 -15.31
C ALA A 117 -2.10 -6.15 -16.08
N LEU A 118 -1.85 -5.96 -17.38
CA LEU A 118 -1.21 -6.94 -18.24
C LEU A 118 0.20 -7.29 -17.73
N GLY A 119 0.35 -8.51 -17.21
CA GLY A 119 1.64 -9.00 -16.71
C GLY A 119 1.94 -8.69 -15.25
N TYR A 120 0.94 -8.26 -14.46
CA TYR A 120 1.08 -8.18 -13.00
C TYR A 120 1.35 -9.56 -12.40
N ASN A 121 2.43 -9.67 -11.64
CA ASN A 121 2.89 -10.91 -11.02
C ASN A 121 3.01 -10.79 -9.50
N GLY A 122 2.44 -9.73 -8.93
CA GLY A 122 2.74 -9.31 -7.57
C GLY A 122 3.86 -8.27 -7.52
N ASP A 123 4.02 -7.73 -6.33
CA ASP A 123 5.00 -6.73 -5.98
C ASP A 123 6.33 -7.38 -5.62
N SER A 124 7.41 -6.74 -6.03
CA SER A 124 8.71 -7.03 -5.43
C SER A 124 8.70 -6.64 -3.96
N VAL A 125 9.51 -7.30 -3.14
CA VAL A 125 9.65 -6.97 -1.71
C VAL A 125 10.05 -5.50 -1.49
N LEU A 126 10.88 -4.95 -2.38
CA LEU A 126 11.24 -3.55 -2.33
C LEU A 126 10.03 -2.62 -2.53
N ASN A 127 9.13 -2.97 -3.44
CA ASN A 127 7.93 -2.21 -3.73
C ASN A 127 6.97 -2.26 -2.54
N SER A 128 6.65 -3.45 -2.00
CA SER A 128 5.83 -3.57 -0.80
C SER A 128 6.37 -2.80 0.42
N VAL A 129 7.69 -2.74 0.59
CA VAL A 129 8.29 -1.88 1.62
C VAL A 129 8.05 -0.39 1.30
N GLY A 130 8.20 0.00 0.03
CA GLY A 130 7.85 1.33 -0.47
C GLY A 130 6.40 1.71 -0.19
N ASP A 131 5.47 0.77 -0.39
CA ASP A 131 4.04 0.98 -0.20
C ASP A 131 3.66 1.06 1.28
N ILE A 132 4.27 0.24 2.15
CA ILE A 132 4.19 0.43 3.60
C ILE A 132 4.70 1.81 4.04
N LEU A 133 5.78 2.31 3.42
CA LEU A 133 6.30 3.65 3.69
C LEU A 133 5.37 4.75 3.16
N ALA A 134 4.74 4.55 2.00
CA ALA A 134 3.76 5.45 1.42
C ALA A 134 2.50 5.55 2.30
N CYS A 135 1.99 4.41 2.78
CA CYS A 135 0.91 4.37 3.77
C CYS A 135 1.31 5.09 5.07
N THR A 136 2.51 4.81 5.60
CA THR A 136 3.03 5.52 6.77
C THR A 136 3.04 7.04 6.55
N LEU A 137 3.47 7.51 5.39
CA LEU A 137 3.45 8.93 5.01
C LEU A 137 2.01 9.47 5.01
N GLY A 138 1.05 8.72 4.44
CA GLY A 138 -0.37 9.05 4.47
C GLY A 138 -0.88 9.27 5.89
N VAL A 139 -0.60 8.35 6.82
CA VAL A 139 -1.00 8.49 8.23
C VAL A 139 -0.41 9.77 8.85
N LEU A 140 0.86 10.06 8.60
CA LEU A 140 1.54 11.26 9.12
C LEU A 140 0.97 12.56 8.53
N VAL A 141 0.57 12.55 7.27
CA VAL A 141 -0.08 13.68 6.59
C VAL A 141 -1.48 13.91 7.16
N ALA A 142 -2.29 12.86 7.27
CA ALA A 142 -3.65 12.94 7.79
C ALA A 142 -3.69 13.50 9.22
N ARG A 143 -2.72 13.10 10.05
CA ARG A 143 -2.53 13.63 11.41
C ARG A 143 -2.33 15.14 11.46
N ARG A 144 -1.73 15.75 10.43
CA ARG A 144 -1.49 17.20 10.39
C ARG A 144 -2.63 17.99 9.74
N LEU A 145 -3.36 17.39 8.82
CA LEU A 145 -4.34 18.08 7.99
C LEU A 145 -5.73 18.19 8.62
N GLY A 146 -6.09 17.25 9.50
CA GLY A 146 -7.45 17.14 10.04
C GLY A 146 -8.46 16.68 8.98
N TRP A 147 -9.64 16.23 9.43
CA TRP A 147 -10.63 15.52 8.59
C TRP A 147 -10.91 16.18 7.23
N ARG A 148 -11.31 17.46 7.22
CA ARG A 148 -11.75 18.14 5.99
C ARG A 148 -10.66 18.20 4.91
N LYS A 149 -9.43 18.54 5.31
CA LYS A 149 -8.30 18.64 4.36
C LYS A 149 -7.81 17.26 3.94
N THR A 150 -7.87 16.26 4.83
CA THR A 150 -7.56 14.88 4.45
C THR A 150 -8.56 14.33 3.44
N CYS A 151 -9.87 14.57 3.62
CA CYS A 151 -10.88 14.18 2.63
C CYS A 151 -10.62 14.86 1.28
N ALA A 152 -10.35 16.17 1.28
CA ALA A 152 -10.03 16.89 0.05
C ALA A 152 -8.78 16.30 -0.64
N LEU A 153 -7.74 15.98 0.13
CA LEU A 153 -6.54 15.34 -0.39
C LEU A 153 -6.83 13.94 -0.97
N PHE A 154 -7.59 13.11 -0.26
CA PHE A 154 -7.97 11.77 -0.71
C PHE A 154 -8.64 11.81 -2.09
N PHE A 155 -9.66 12.65 -2.27
CA PHE A 155 -10.37 12.77 -3.56
C PHE A 155 -9.54 13.49 -4.63
N THR A 156 -8.59 14.34 -4.23
CA THR A 156 -7.64 14.93 -5.18
C THR A 156 -6.72 13.85 -5.76
N ILE A 157 -6.21 12.93 -4.92
CA ILE A 157 -5.40 11.80 -5.38
C ILE A 157 -6.22 10.89 -6.31
N GLU A 158 -7.46 10.55 -5.92
CA GLU A 158 -8.37 9.77 -6.79
C GLU A 158 -8.51 10.42 -8.17
N LEU A 159 -8.80 11.72 -8.23
CA LEU A 159 -8.98 12.44 -9.49
C LEU A 159 -7.69 12.46 -10.32
N VAL A 160 -6.54 12.69 -9.67
CA VAL A 160 -5.24 12.68 -10.36
C VAL A 160 -5.02 11.32 -11.00
N LEU A 161 -5.17 10.23 -10.25
CA LEU A 161 -4.95 8.87 -10.77
C LEU A 161 -5.94 8.53 -11.89
N LEU A 162 -7.23 8.84 -11.73
CA LEU A 162 -8.25 8.61 -12.77
C LEU A 162 -7.93 9.35 -14.07
N VAL A 163 -7.35 10.54 -14.00
CA VAL A 163 -6.98 11.33 -15.19
C VAL A 163 -5.67 10.84 -15.80
N THR A 164 -4.68 10.51 -14.98
CA THR A 164 -3.32 10.20 -15.46
C THR A 164 -3.13 8.76 -15.88
N ILE A 165 -3.74 7.82 -15.15
CA ILE A 165 -3.54 6.38 -15.34
C ILE A 165 -4.86 5.63 -15.52
N ARG A 166 -6.00 6.34 -15.67
CA ARG A 166 -7.35 5.74 -15.78
C ARG A 166 -7.66 4.70 -14.70
N ASP A 167 -7.03 4.80 -13.54
CA ASP A 167 -7.24 3.88 -12.42
C ASP A 167 -7.14 4.64 -11.10
N SER A 168 -7.54 4.05 -9.97
CA SER A 168 -7.50 4.68 -8.64
C SER A 168 -7.74 3.67 -7.54
N LEU A 169 -7.63 4.07 -6.27
CA LEU A 169 -7.91 3.16 -5.15
C LEU A 169 -9.36 2.68 -5.16
N LEU A 170 -10.34 3.58 -5.30
CA LEU A 170 -11.75 3.18 -5.27
C LEU A 170 -12.10 2.30 -6.47
N LEU A 171 -11.53 2.59 -7.64
CA LEU A 171 -11.74 1.75 -8.82
C LEU A 171 -11.13 0.36 -8.63
N ASN A 172 -9.93 0.25 -8.06
CA ASN A 172 -9.31 -1.03 -7.73
C ASN A 172 -10.19 -1.84 -6.77
N VAL A 173 -10.72 -1.24 -5.70
CA VAL A 173 -11.64 -1.92 -4.78
C VAL A 173 -12.90 -2.40 -5.49
N VAL A 174 -13.50 -1.58 -6.36
CA VAL A 174 -14.68 -1.99 -7.15
C VAL A 174 -14.33 -3.16 -8.06
N MET A 175 -13.24 -3.09 -8.83
CA MET A 175 -12.84 -4.13 -9.78
C MET A 175 -12.45 -5.44 -9.08
N LEU A 176 -11.83 -5.35 -7.90
CA LEU A 176 -11.48 -6.50 -7.07
C LEU A 176 -12.73 -7.22 -6.53
N LEU A 177 -13.79 -6.50 -6.15
CA LEU A 177 -15.00 -7.09 -5.58
C LEU A 177 -16.02 -7.49 -6.64
N VAL A 178 -16.30 -6.57 -7.57
CA VAL A 178 -17.35 -6.67 -8.59
C VAL A 178 -16.78 -6.23 -9.94
N PRO A 179 -16.09 -7.14 -10.66
CA PRO A 179 -15.46 -6.80 -11.93
C PRO A 179 -16.50 -6.41 -12.97
N ASN A 180 -16.16 -5.41 -13.80
CA ASN A 180 -17.05 -4.85 -14.80
C ASN A 180 -16.29 -4.65 -16.12
N GLU A 181 -16.74 -5.31 -17.19
CA GLU A 181 -16.07 -5.26 -18.50
C GLU A 181 -15.98 -3.83 -19.07
N ALA A 182 -17.01 -3.00 -18.91
CA ALA A 182 -17.00 -1.63 -19.41
C ALA A 182 -15.96 -0.75 -18.68
N LEU A 183 -15.69 -1.04 -17.40
CA LEU A 183 -14.61 -0.38 -16.66
C LEU A 183 -13.25 -0.85 -17.17
N ILE A 184 -13.05 -2.15 -17.43
CA ILE A 184 -11.81 -2.68 -18.01
C ILE A 184 -11.50 -2.02 -19.36
N GLU A 185 -12.50 -1.94 -20.25
CA GLU A 185 -12.35 -1.30 -21.56
C GLU A 185 -11.95 0.18 -21.42
N TRP A 186 -12.60 0.90 -20.50
CA TRP A 186 -12.27 2.30 -20.25
C TRP A 186 -10.84 2.48 -19.69
N GLN A 187 -10.41 1.58 -18.80
CA GLN A 187 -9.06 1.56 -18.20
C GLN A 187 -7.97 1.26 -19.24
N GLN A 188 -8.24 0.43 -20.25
CA GLN A 188 -7.28 0.06 -21.32
C GLN A 188 -7.18 1.13 -22.40
N GLY A 189 -8.33 1.70 -22.74
CA GLY A 189 -8.46 3.05 -23.22
C GLY A 189 -8.66 3.31 -24.70
#